data_AF-A0AA94F0X6-F1
#
_entry.id   AF-A0AA94F0X6-F1
#
_cell.length_a   1.000
_cell.length_b   1.000
_cell.length_c   1.000
_cell.angle_alpha   90.00
_cell.angle_beta   90.00
_cell.angle_gamma   90.00
#
_symmetry.space_group_name_H-M   'P 1'
#
loop_
_entity.id
_entity.type
_entity.pdbx_description
1 polymer ?
#
loop_
_entity_poly.entity_id
_entity_poly.type
_entity_poly.pdbx_seq_one_letter_code
_entity_poly.pdbx_strand_id
1 'polypeptide(L)'
;MPAIYTKIQQAKSTNASLLSLSNEGLTEIPKEIFELTHLTNLNLRENQITHIPEEIAKLKNLKVLYLDSNQIQTLPSGMFELEAIEVMNLAGNRLETLSEEIAKLKNLKRLTVSSNQLSALPSSIGQLKELKQLYGYRNQIRRLPQGISQLENLEHLNFFDNALEDLELDLSKLQKLNYLELGFNQIKSISPTIGELMNLEILSLFDNQISVLPETISKLAMLSRLNISYNRMTQLDLDVQAMSNLSELHIFKNDDVIIKSLDVITLCQRETVNNLKYNLLIDETQESQFAMYKDLFESNKIGVINLQTKRMPEEHYKQIPYELSDKYGLIDPRLERLRQHLRK
;
A
#
# COMPACT_ATOMS: atom_id res chain seq x y z
N MET A 1 -0.97 -1.17 -36.31
CA MET A 1 -1.48 -2.56 -36.49
C MET A 1 -0.42 -3.54 -37.01
N PRO A 2 0.33 -3.30 -38.11
CA PRO A 2 1.24 -4.34 -38.66
C PRO A 2 2.28 -4.85 -37.65
N ALA A 3 2.90 -3.94 -36.89
CA ALA A 3 3.89 -4.29 -35.86
C ALA A 3 3.31 -5.17 -34.73
N ILE A 4 2.07 -4.90 -34.30
CA ILE A 4 1.38 -5.68 -33.26
C ILE A 4 1.11 -7.10 -33.76
N TYR A 5 0.60 -7.22 -34.98
CA TYR A 5 0.38 -8.52 -35.61
C TYR A 5 1.70 -9.31 -35.75
N THR A 6 2.79 -8.65 -36.14
CA THR A 6 4.13 -9.28 -36.19
C THR A 6 4.58 -9.80 -34.83
N LYS A 7 4.39 -9.04 -33.75
CA LYS A 7 4.71 -9.49 -32.37
C LYS A 7 3.91 -10.73 -31.98
N ILE A 8 2.62 -10.76 -32.28
CA ILE A 8 1.74 -11.90 -32.00
C ILE A 8 2.17 -13.13 -32.82
N GLN A 9 2.44 -12.98 -34.12
CA GLN A 9 2.90 -14.08 -34.98
C GLN A 9 4.29 -14.59 -34.57
N GLN A 10 5.18 -13.69 -34.14
CA GLN A 10 6.48 -14.08 -33.59
C GLN A 10 6.29 -14.90 -32.31
N ALA A 11 5.46 -14.46 -31.37
CA ALA A 11 5.15 -15.22 -30.16
C ALA A 11 4.53 -16.60 -30.47
N LYS A 12 3.68 -16.67 -31.49
CA LYS A 12 3.09 -17.92 -31.98
C LYS A 12 4.12 -18.87 -32.56
N SER A 13 4.95 -18.39 -33.49
CA SER A 13 5.96 -19.21 -34.19
C SER A 13 7.10 -19.67 -33.30
N THR A 14 7.44 -18.89 -32.27
CA THR A 14 8.51 -19.22 -31.30
C THR A 14 7.99 -19.95 -30.07
N ASN A 15 6.68 -20.17 -29.95
CA ASN A 15 6.05 -20.71 -28.74
C ASN A 15 6.47 -19.94 -27.47
N ALA A 16 6.56 -18.61 -27.58
CA ALA A 16 7.02 -17.76 -26.49
C ALA A 16 6.05 -17.82 -25.30
N SER A 17 6.57 -18.00 -24.10
CA SER A 17 5.78 -17.98 -22.86
C SER A 17 5.34 -16.57 -22.44
N LEU A 18 6.00 -15.53 -22.95
CA LEU A 18 5.74 -14.13 -22.67
C LEU A 18 5.37 -13.37 -23.94
N LEU A 19 4.28 -12.61 -23.86
CA LEU A 19 3.91 -11.61 -24.87
C LEU A 19 3.72 -10.25 -24.20
N SER A 20 4.38 -9.22 -24.74
CA SER A 20 4.18 -7.84 -24.32
C SER A 20 3.73 -6.97 -25.49
N LEU A 21 2.59 -6.32 -25.30
CA LEU A 21 1.99 -5.32 -26.17
C LEU A 21 1.68 -4.06 -25.35
N SER A 22 2.61 -3.67 -24.48
CA SER A 22 2.48 -2.48 -23.64
C SER A 22 2.69 -1.21 -24.46
N ASN A 23 1.90 -0.17 -24.18
CA ASN A 23 2.01 1.13 -24.84
C ASN A 23 1.92 1.06 -26.38
N GLU A 24 0.97 0.26 -26.87
CA GLU A 24 0.72 0.05 -28.31
C GLU A 24 -0.52 0.83 -28.81
N GLY A 25 -1.17 1.60 -27.93
CA GLY A 25 -2.40 2.32 -28.23
C GLY A 25 -3.60 1.41 -28.48
N LEU A 26 -3.60 0.19 -27.94
CA LEU A 26 -4.69 -0.78 -28.11
C LEU A 26 -5.98 -0.28 -27.44
N THR A 27 -7.08 -0.23 -28.18
CA THR A 27 -8.43 0.02 -27.63
C THR A 27 -9.18 -1.27 -27.28
N GLU A 28 -8.74 -2.39 -27.87
CA GLU A 28 -9.25 -3.74 -27.68
C GLU A 28 -8.10 -4.74 -27.68
N ILE A 29 -8.31 -5.92 -27.10
CA ILE A 29 -7.33 -7.01 -27.10
C ILE A 29 -7.45 -7.77 -28.45
N PRO A 30 -6.40 -7.84 -29.28
CA PRO A 30 -6.43 -8.60 -30.52
C PRO A 30 -6.81 -10.06 -30.28
N LYS A 31 -7.83 -10.55 -31.00
CA LYS A 31 -8.39 -11.90 -30.81
C LYS A 31 -7.37 -13.03 -30.98
N GLU A 32 -6.34 -12.80 -31.79
CA GLU A 32 -5.28 -13.76 -32.09
C GLU A 32 -4.46 -14.10 -30.83
N ILE A 33 -4.44 -13.24 -29.80
CA ILE A 33 -3.78 -13.51 -28.51
C ILE A 33 -4.41 -14.74 -27.84
N PHE A 34 -5.73 -14.93 -27.98
CA PHE A 34 -6.44 -16.04 -27.34
C PHE A 34 -6.14 -17.41 -27.97
N GLU A 35 -5.41 -17.45 -29.09
CA GLU A 35 -4.87 -18.68 -29.66
C GLU A 35 -3.54 -19.11 -29.03
N LEU A 36 -2.87 -18.20 -28.30
CA LEU A 36 -1.57 -18.44 -27.66
C LEU A 36 -1.75 -19.08 -26.27
N THR A 37 -2.41 -20.23 -26.22
CA THR A 37 -2.81 -20.91 -24.97
C THR A 37 -1.63 -21.38 -24.11
N HIS A 38 -0.41 -21.38 -24.66
CA HIS A 38 0.85 -21.66 -23.96
C HIS A 38 1.41 -20.46 -23.17
N LEU A 39 0.83 -19.25 -23.33
CA LEU A 39 1.30 -18.06 -22.62
C LEU A 39 1.20 -18.23 -21.11
N THR A 40 2.28 -17.87 -20.43
CA THR A 40 2.34 -17.74 -18.97
C THR A 40 2.35 -16.28 -18.52
N ASN A 41 2.78 -15.36 -19.38
CA ASN A 41 2.90 -13.94 -19.07
C ASN A 41 2.31 -13.09 -20.20
N LEU A 42 1.32 -12.27 -19.88
CA LEU A 42 0.70 -11.34 -20.82
C LEU A 42 0.77 -9.92 -20.25
N ASN A 43 1.44 -9.03 -20.98
CA ASN A 43 1.57 -7.64 -20.62
C ASN A 43 0.85 -6.72 -21.63
N LEU A 44 -0.25 -6.12 -21.19
CA LEU A 44 -1.12 -5.21 -21.93
C LEU A 44 -1.19 -3.81 -21.29
N ARG A 45 -0.24 -3.45 -20.42
CA ARG A 45 -0.26 -2.18 -19.68
C ARG A 45 -0.06 -0.95 -20.57
N GLU A 46 -0.51 0.21 -20.08
CA GLU A 46 -0.39 1.51 -20.76
C GLU A 46 -1.07 1.52 -22.13
N ASN A 47 -2.26 0.96 -22.23
CA ASN A 47 -3.08 0.98 -23.45
C ASN A 47 -4.38 1.76 -23.19
N GLN A 48 -5.33 1.66 -24.11
CA GLN A 48 -6.65 2.29 -24.04
C GLN A 48 -7.76 1.22 -24.02
N ILE A 49 -7.46 0.01 -23.52
CA ILE A 49 -8.38 -1.12 -23.51
C ILE A 49 -9.58 -0.77 -22.64
N THR A 50 -10.77 -0.89 -23.21
CA THR A 50 -12.04 -0.60 -22.51
C THR A 50 -12.74 -1.85 -22.03
N HIS A 51 -12.56 -2.98 -22.73
CA HIS A 51 -13.23 -4.24 -22.47
C HIS A 51 -12.27 -5.42 -22.65
N ILE A 52 -12.40 -6.42 -21.78
CA ILE A 52 -11.73 -7.71 -21.91
C ILE A 52 -12.79 -8.72 -22.36
N PRO A 53 -12.57 -9.45 -23.46
CA PRO A 53 -13.54 -10.42 -23.96
C PRO A 53 -13.46 -11.74 -23.16
N GLU A 54 -14.54 -12.53 -23.16
CA GLU A 54 -14.64 -13.80 -22.42
C GLU A 54 -13.59 -14.83 -22.88
N GLU A 55 -13.09 -14.72 -24.11
CA GLU A 55 -12.03 -15.56 -24.66
C GLU A 55 -10.71 -15.49 -23.90
N ILE A 56 -10.52 -14.50 -23.00
CA ILE A 56 -9.39 -14.49 -22.06
C ILE A 56 -9.29 -15.81 -21.30
N ALA A 57 -10.42 -16.47 -21.02
CA ALA A 57 -10.51 -17.76 -20.35
C ALA A 57 -9.73 -18.88 -21.06
N LYS A 58 -9.41 -18.73 -22.36
CA LYS A 58 -8.61 -19.72 -23.12
C LYS A 58 -7.15 -19.77 -22.67
N LEU A 59 -6.64 -18.71 -22.05
CA LEU A 59 -5.24 -18.61 -21.60
C LEU A 59 -5.02 -19.31 -20.25
N LYS A 60 -5.40 -20.59 -20.15
CA LYS A 60 -5.41 -21.36 -18.88
C LYS A 60 -4.04 -21.47 -18.18
N ASN A 61 -2.94 -21.30 -18.93
CA ASN A 61 -1.58 -21.35 -18.38
C ASN A 61 -1.07 -20.00 -17.87
N LEU A 62 -1.89 -18.94 -17.96
CA LEU A 62 -1.47 -17.59 -17.61
C LEU A 62 -1.22 -17.47 -16.10
N LYS A 63 -0.01 -17.07 -15.74
CA LYS A 63 0.44 -16.85 -14.37
C LYS A 63 0.52 -15.37 -14.01
N VAL A 64 0.85 -14.53 -14.99
CA VAL A 64 1.04 -13.09 -14.80
C VAL A 64 0.26 -12.33 -15.86
N LEU A 65 -0.62 -11.44 -15.40
CA LEU A 65 -1.44 -10.58 -16.24
C LEU A 65 -1.29 -9.12 -15.80
N TYR A 66 -0.71 -8.30 -16.68
CA TYR A 66 -0.63 -6.85 -16.51
C TYR A 66 -1.63 -6.17 -17.42
N LEU A 67 -2.58 -5.45 -16.82
CA LEU A 67 -3.64 -4.67 -17.46
C LEU A 67 -3.67 -3.23 -16.91
N ASP A 68 -2.63 -2.83 -16.19
CA ASP A 68 -2.56 -1.52 -15.56
C ASP A 68 -2.50 -0.37 -16.57
N SER A 69 -2.97 0.81 -16.17
CA SER A 69 -3.05 2.00 -17.01
C SER A 69 -3.85 1.76 -18.30
N ASN A 70 -5.11 1.35 -18.15
CA ASN A 70 -6.09 1.15 -19.23
C ASN A 70 -7.41 1.87 -18.90
N GLN A 71 -8.51 1.54 -19.58
CA GLN A 71 -9.82 2.16 -19.39
C GLN A 71 -10.90 1.13 -19.06
N ILE A 72 -10.51 0.01 -18.44
CA ILE A 72 -11.38 -1.15 -18.17
C ILE A 72 -12.39 -0.79 -17.07
N GLN A 73 -13.67 -1.02 -17.32
CA GLN A 73 -14.76 -0.74 -16.39
C GLN A 73 -15.23 -1.99 -15.63
N THR A 74 -15.22 -3.13 -16.31
CA THR A 74 -15.68 -4.41 -15.76
C THR A 74 -14.75 -5.55 -16.14
N LEU A 75 -14.79 -6.61 -15.34
CA LEU A 75 -14.03 -7.83 -15.54
C LEU A 75 -14.99 -8.93 -16.03
N PRO A 76 -14.73 -9.60 -17.18
CA PRO A 76 -15.57 -10.70 -17.66
C PRO A 76 -15.46 -11.92 -16.74
N SER A 77 -16.47 -12.76 -16.74
CA SER A 77 -16.53 -13.96 -15.89
C SER A 77 -15.41 -14.96 -16.19
N GLY A 78 -15.03 -15.09 -17.46
CA GLY A 78 -13.96 -15.92 -17.96
C GLY A 78 -12.58 -15.57 -17.42
N MET A 79 -12.38 -14.33 -16.93
CA MET A 79 -11.13 -13.96 -16.26
C MET A 79 -10.93 -14.69 -14.94
N PHE A 80 -12.02 -15.08 -14.27
CA PHE A 80 -11.96 -15.84 -13.02
C PHE A 80 -11.75 -17.34 -13.24
N GLU A 81 -11.66 -17.79 -14.50
CA GLU A 81 -11.28 -19.16 -14.87
C GLU A 81 -9.77 -19.32 -15.15
N LEU A 82 -8.98 -18.26 -14.93
CA LEU A 82 -7.52 -18.28 -15.05
C LEU A 82 -6.88 -18.86 -13.78
N GLU A 83 -7.15 -20.14 -13.50
CA GLU A 83 -6.78 -20.78 -12.22
C GLU A 83 -5.28 -20.76 -11.91
N ALA A 84 -4.43 -20.68 -12.95
CA ALA A 84 -2.97 -20.59 -12.80
C ALA A 84 -2.45 -19.19 -12.46
N ILE A 85 -3.30 -18.15 -12.43
CA ILE A 85 -2.84 -16.78 -12.16
C ILE A 85 -2.26 -16.66 -10.76
N GLU A 86 -1.05 -16.10 -10.70
CA GLU A 86 -0.31 -15.79 -9.48
C GLU A 86 -0.20 -14.28 -9.27
N VAL A 87 -0.14 -13.49 -10.35
CA VAL A 87 -0.03 -12.03 -10.31
C VAL A 87 -1.04 -11.39 -11.26
N MET A 88 -1.87 -10.51 -10.71
CA MET A 88 -2.83 -9.72 -11.49
C MET A 88 -2.71 -8.23 -11.13
N ASN A 89 -2.38 -7.41 -12.12
CA ASN A 89 -2.32 -5.96 -11.97
C ASN A 89 -3.39 -5.28 -12.82
N LEU A 90 -4.34 -4.63 -12.16
CA LEU A 90 -5.48 -3.89 -12.70
C LEU A 90 -5.40 -2.40 -12.34
N ALA A 91 -4.25 -1.90 -11.87
CA ALA A 91 -4.14 -0.54 -11.39
C ALA A 91 -4.41 0.51 -12.48
N GLY A 92 -4.94 1.68 -12.14
CA GLY A 92 -5.14 2.75 -13.13
C GLY A 92 -6.15 2.38 -14.22
N ASN A 93 -7.30 1.85 -13.80
CA ASN A 93 -8.44 1.55 -14.65
C ASN A 93 -9.68 2.31 -14.15
N ARG A 94 -10.89 1.90 -14.55
CA ARG A 94 -12.16 2.51 -14.16
C ARG A 94 -13.07 1.49 -13.49
N LEU A 95 -12.51 0.53 -12.76
CA LEU A 95 -13.29 -0.51 -12.09
C LEU A 95 -14.09 0.10 -10.95
N GLU A 96 -15.42 -0.04 -11.00
CA GLU A 96 -16.33 0.38 -9.92
C GLU A 96 -16.55 -0.73 -8.88
N THR A 97 -16.44 -1.99 -9.32
CA THR A 97 -16.61 -3.17 -8.46
C THR A 97 -15.57 -4.24 -8.78
N LEU A 98 -15.35 -5.13 -7.81
CA LEU A 98 -14.61 -6.37 -8.01
C LEU A 98 -15.55 -7.54 -7.65
N SER A 99 -15.72 -8.48 -8.58
CA SER A 99 -16.66 -9.60 -8.44
C SER A 99 -16.28 -10.54 -7.29
N GLU A 100 -17.28 -11.13 -6.64
CA GLU A 100 -17.12 -12.21 -5.66
C GLU A 100 -16.42 -13.45 -6.29
N GLU A 101 -16.44 -13.58 -7.63
CA GLU A 101 -15.74 -14.62 -8.36
C GLU A 101 -14.21 -14.52 -8.29
N ILE A 102 -13.65 -13.41 -7.80
CA ILE A 102 -12.20 -13.29 -7.57
C ILE A 102 -11.66 -14.45 -6.73
N ALA A 103 -12.48 -14.98 -5.81
CA ALA A 103 -12.16 -16.12 -4.98
C ALA A 103 -11.86 -17.41 -5.75
N LYS A 104 -12.20 -17.53 -7.05
CA LYS A 104 -11.82 -18.68 -7.88
C LYS A 104 -10.32 -18.71 -8.20
N LEU A 105 -9.63 -17.58 -8.13
CA LEU A 105 -8.19 -17.47 -8.43
C LEU A 105 -7.33 -17.94 -7.24
N LYS A 106 -7.42 -19.23 -6.89
CA LYS A 106 -6.83 -19.80 -5.67
C LYS A 106 -5.30 -19.67 -5.56
N ASN A 107 -4.60 -19.53 -6.69
CA ASN A 107 -3.15 -19.37 -6.75
C ASN A 107 -2.68 -17.91 -6.72
N LEU A 108 -3.60 -16.93 -6.61
CA LEU A 108 -3.26 -15.52 -6.67
C LEU A 108 -2.42 -15.11 -5.45
N LYS A 109 -1.19 -14.67 -5.71
CA LYS A 109 -0.21 -14.21 -4.71
C LYS A 109 -0.15 -12.70 -4.61
N ARG A 110 -0.39 -11.99 -5.71
CA ARG A 110 -0.40 -10.52 -5.76
C ARG A 110 -1.58 -10.00 -6.56
N LEU A 111 -2.38 -9.15 -5.91
CA LEU A 111 -3.48 -8.43 -6.54
C LEU A 111 -3.28 -6.92 -6.37
N THR A 112 -3.26 -6.19 -7.49
CA THR A 112 -3.21 -4.73 -7.50
C THR A 112 -4.44 -4.17 -8.19
N VAL A 113 -5.27 -3.43 -7.46
CA VAL A 113 -6.50 -2.76 -7.94
C VAL A 113 -6.48 -1.26 -7.66
N SER A 114 -5.30 -0.71 -7.42
CA SER A 114 -5.08 0.68 -7.04
C SER A 114 -5.48 1.67 -8.13
N SER A 115 -5.83 2.91 -7.78
CA SER A 115 -6.23 3.94 -8.76
C SER A 115 -7.40 3.47 -9.65
N ASN A 116 -8.48 3.02 -9.01
CA ASN A 116 -9.75 2.65 -9.64
C ASN A 116 -10.89 3.44 -8.95
N GLN A 117 -12.13 3.00 -9.11
CA GLN A 117 -13.33 3.63 -8.53
C GLN A 117 -14.04 2.66 -7.57
N LEU A 118 -13.30 1.71 -6.98
CA LEU A 118 -13.87 0.70 -6.12
C LEU A 118 -14.45 1.34 -4.86
N SER A 119 -15.72 1.05 -4.58
CA SER A 119 -16.39 1.47 -3.34
C SER A 119 -16.27 0.44 -2.21
N ALA A 120 -15.96 -0.81 -2.55
CA ALA A 120 -15.75 -1.91 -1.62
C ALA A 120 -14.90 -3.02 -2.28
N LEU A 121 -14.36 -3.91 -1.44
CA LEU A 121 -13.87 -5.22 -1.89
C LEU A 121 -14.96 -6.28 -1.65
N PRO A 122 -15.00 -7.35 -2.47
CA PRO A 122 -15.89 -8.48 -2.24
C PRO A 122 -15.54 -9.19 -0.94
N SER A 123 -16.55 -9.75 -0.29
CA SER A 123 -16.37 -10.50 0.96
C SER A 123 -15.53 -11.77 0.75
N SER A 124 -15.62 -12.37 -0.45
CA SER A 124 -14.88 -13.56 -0.83
C SER A 124 -13.37 -13.36 -0.97
N ILE A 125 -12.85 -12.12 -0.90
CA ILE A 125 -11.40 -11.86 -0.99
C ILE A 125 -10.61 -12.71 0.02
N GLY A 126 -11.18 -12.98 1.19
CA GLY A 126 -10.60 -13.84 2.24
C GLY A 126 -10.39 -15.32 1.87
N GLN A 127 -10.89 -15.76 0.72
CA GLN A 127 -10.70 -17.11 0.20
C GLN A 127 -9.41 -17.27 -0.62
N LEU A 128 -8.70 -16.17 -0.91
CA LEU A 128 -7.43 -16.17 -1.63
C LEU A 128 -6.27 -16.53 -0.69
N LYS A 129 -6.18 -17.82 -0.32
CA LYS A 129 -5.25 -18.27 0.72
C LYS A 129 -3.77 -18.10 0.39
N GLU A 130 -3.41 -17.99 -0.88
CA GLU A 130 -2.03 -17.75 -1.33
C GLU A 130 -1.67 -16.25 -1.42
N LEU A 131 -2.61 -15.35 -1.15
CA LEU A 131 -2.40 -13.91 -1.33
C LEU A 131 -1.40 -13.37 -0.32
N LYS A 132 -0.30 -12.82 -0.83
CA LYS A 132 0.79 -12.18 -0.08
C LYS A 132 0.71 -10.66 -0.14
N GLN A 133 0.23 -10.11 -1.24
CA GLN A 133 0.26 -8.67 -1.49
C GLN A 133 -1.09 -8.22 -2.05
N LEU A 134 -1.72 -7.28 -1.33
CA LEU A 134 -2.96 -6.64 -1.74
C LEU A 134 -2.80 -5.13 -1.72
N TYR A 135 -2.90 -4.53 -2.90
CA TYR A 135 -2.76 -3.09 -3.09
C TYR A 135 -4.06 -2.50 -3.67
N GLY A 136 -4.72 -1.64 -2.89
CA GLY A 136 -5.99 -1.00 -3.21
C GLY A 136 -5.99 0.51 -3.05
N TYR A 137 -4.81 1.14 -2.99
CA TYR A 137 -4.69 2.58 -2.78
C TYR A 137 -5.36 3.43 -3.88
N ARG A 138 -5.77 4.66 -3.58
CA ARG A 138 -6.49 5.56 -4.51
C ARG A 138 -7.78 4.93 -5.05
N ASN A 139 -8.70 4.62 -4.15
CA ASN A 139 -10.05 4.14 -4.46
C ASN A 139 -11.07 4.88 -3.55
N GLN A 140 -12.31 4.40 -3.48
CA GLN A 140 -13.39 5.00 -2.68
C GLN A 140 -13.86 4.03 -1.58
N ILE A 141 -12.98 3.15 -1.11
CA ILE A 141 -13.32 2.06 -0.21
C ILE A 141 -13.55 2.61 1.19
N ARG A 142 -14.74 2.35 1.74
CA ARG A 142 -15.13 2.85 3.08
C ARG A 142 -14.85 1.89 4.22
N ARG A 143 -14.82 0.59 3.93
CA ARG A 143 -14.50 -0.46 4.89
C ARG A 143 -13.78 -1.61 4.20
N LEU A 144 -12.87 -2.24 4.93
CA LEU A 144 -12.30 -3.51 4.56
C LEU A 144 -13.28 -4.64 4.95
N PRO A 145 -13.54 -5.64 4.08
CA PRO A 145 -14.43 -6.74 4.43
C PRO A 145 -13.78 -7.64 5.50
N GLN A 146 -14.61 -8.24 6.37
CA GLN A 146 -14.16 -9.18 7.41
C GLN A 146 -13.37 -10.37 6.85
N GLY A 147 -13.55 -10.69 5.57
CA GLY A 147 -12.75 -11.70 4.86
C GLY A 147 -11.24 -11.42 4.84
N ILE A 148 -10.80 -10.15 4.91
CA ILE A 148 -9.36 -9.81 4.92
C ILE A 148 -8.63 -10.52 6.05
N SER A 149 -9.25 -10.64 7.23
CA SER A 149 -8.73 -11.36 8.38
C SER A 149 -8.41 -12.84 8.13
N GLN A 150 -8.84 -13.42 7.01
CA GLN A 150 -8.60 -14.81 6.66
C GLN A 150 -7.40 -15.01 5.72
N LEU A 151 -6.68 -13.93 5.38
CA LEU A 151 -5.52 -13.94 4.49
C LEU A 151 -4.22 -14.21 5.28
N GLU A 152 -4.06 -15.42 5.81
CA GLU A 152 -2.96 -15.80 6.70
C GLU A 152 -1.55 -15.69 6.07
N ASN A 153 -1.48 -15.67 4.73
CA ASN A 153 -0.23 -15.47 3.99
C ASN A 153 0.05 -14.01 3.61
N LEU A 154 -0.82 -13.07 4.00
CA LEU A 154 -0.68 -11.67 3.63
C LEU A 154 0.53 -11.04 4.32
N GLU A 155 1.43 -10.49 3.51
CA GLU A 155 2.68 -9.85 3.93
C GLU A 155 2.55 -8.32 3.81
N HIS A 156 1.87 -7.82 2.75
CA HIS A 156 1.67 -6.39 2.51
C HIS A 156 0.21 -6.04 2.24
N LEU A 157 -0.29 -5.05 2.96
CA LEU A 157 -1.62 -4.47 2.78
C LEU A 157 -1.51 -2.94 2.63
N ASN A 158 -1.91 -2.41 1.47
CA ASN A 158 -1.89 -0.96 1.23
C ASN A 158 -3.24 -0.46 0.70
N PHE A 159 -3.93 0.33 1.52
CA PHE A 159 -5.19 1.01 1.21
C PHE A 159 -5.09 2.52 1.43
N PHE A 160 -3.89 3.07 1.21
CA PHE A 160 -3.63 4.50 1.16
C PHE A 160 -4.66 5.27 0.30
N ASP A 161 -5.09 6.47 0.70
CA ASP A 161 -5.98 7.34 -0.08
C ASP A 161 -7.27 6.63 -0.51
N ASN A 162 -8.08 6.36 0.51
CA ASN A 162 -9.40 5.77 0.42
C ASN A 162 -10.34 6.53 1.38
N ALA A 163 -11.48 5.94 1.72
CA ALA A 163 -12.44 6.51 2.65
C ALA A 163 -12.66 5.61 3.88
N LEU A 164 -11.66 4.82 4.28
CA LEU A 164 -11.80 3.86 5.38
C LEU A 164 -12.19 4.57 6.67
N GLU A 165 -13.33 4.20 7.25
CA GLU A 165 -13.88 4.85 8.45
C GLU A 165 -13.33 4.25 9.77
N ASP A 166 -12.86 3.01 9.70
CA ASP A 166 -12.42 2.22 10.85
C ASP A 166 -11.45 1.08 10.43
N LEU A 167 -10.77 0.50 11.42
CA LEU A 167 -10.07 -0.79 11.31
C LEU A 167 -10.58 -1.74 12.41
N GLU A 168 -11.90 -1.97 12.46
CA GLU A 168 -12.56 -2.89 13.41
C GLU A 168 -12.62 -4.32 12.85
N LEU A 169 -11.44 -4.85 12.52
CA LEU A 169 -11.23 -6.23 12.07
C LEU A 169 -10.55 -7.05 13.16
N ASP A 170 -10.76 -8.37 13.12
CA ASP A 170 -9.91 -9.30 13.85
C ASP A 170 -8.62 -9.55 13.05
N LEU A 171 -7.51 -8.95 13.47
CA LEU A 171 -6.22 -9.04 12.77
C LEU A 171 -5.35 -10.20 13.27
N SER A 172 -5.83 -10.98 14.24
CA SER A 172 -5.10 -12.06 14.95
C SER A 172 -4.50 -13.13 14.03
N LYS A 173 -5.07 -13.33 12.84
CA LYS A 173 -4.59 -14.34 11.89
C LYS A 173 -3.56 -13.84 10.88
N LEU A 174 -3.36 -12.53 10.76
CA LEU A 174 -2.45 -11.94 9.77
C LEU A 174 -1.00 -11.97 10.24
N GLN A 175 -0.54 -13.15 10.67
CA GLN A 175 0.75 -13.32 11.33
C GLN A 175 1.94 -13.07 10.42
N LYS A 176 1.78 -13.03 9.09
CA LYS A 176 2.86 -12.69 8.15
C LYS A 176 2.90 -11.23 7.74
N LEU A 177 1.93 -10.42 8.17
CA LEU A 177 1.82 -9.03 7.74
C LEU A 177 2.96 -8.21 8.32
N ASN A 178 3.81 -7.69 7.45
CA ASN A 178 4.96 -6.86 7.80
C ASN A 178 4.79 -5.39 7.40
N TYR A 179 3.88 -5.11 6.46
CA TYR A 179 3.63 -3.78 5.93
C TYR A 179 2.13 -3.47 5.92
N LEU A 180 1.71 -2.46 6.69
CA LEU A 180 0.35 -1.95 6.73
C LEU A 180 0.33 -0.43 6.50
N GLU A 181 -0.20 -0.03 5.35
CA GLU A 181 -0.36 1.37 4.95
C GLU A 181 -1.84 1.72 4.78
N LEU A 182 -2.33 2.61 5.63
CA LEU A 182 -3.72 3.06 5.70
C LEU A 182 -3.80 4.59 5.78
N GLY A 183 -2.76 5.31 5.36
CA GLY A 183 -2.75 6.77 5.37
C GLY A 183 -3.79 7.39 4.43
N PHE A 184 -4.15 8.66 4.66
CA PHE A 184 -5.20 9.38 3.93
C PHE A 184 -6.52 8.60 3.89
N ASN A 185 -7.08 8.37 5.08
CA ASN A 185 -8.38 7.74 5.24
C ASN A 185 -9.20 8.53 6.27
N GLN A 186 -10.27 7.95 6.80
CA GLN A 186 -11.17 8.56 7.78
C GLN A 186 -11.24 7.72 9.06
N ILE A 187 -10.19 6.92 9.34
CA ILE A 187 -10.16 5.94 10.43
C ILE A 187 -10.28 6.66 11.76
N LYS A 188 -11.27 6.27 12.56
CA LYS A 188 -11.50 6.81 13.91
C LYS A 188 -11.07 5.85 15.00
N SER A 189 -11.20 4.55 14.75
CA SER A 189 -10.94 3.49 15.71
C SER A 189 -10.19 2.33 15.06
N ILE A 190 -9.40 1.65 15.89
CA ILE A 190 -8.53 0.54 15.52
C ILE A 190 -8.77 -0.57 16.52
N SER A 191 -9.02 -1.78 16.02
CA SER A 191 -9.18 -2.97 16.84
C SER A 191 -7.94 -3.25 17.70
N PRO A 192 -8.10 -3.64 18.98
CA PRO A 192 -6.99 -4.05 19.84
C PRO A 192 -6.18 -5.24 19.30
N THR A 193 -6.76 -6.04 18.40
CA THR A 193 -6.04 -7.14 17.74
C THR A 193 -4.91 -6.67 16.82
N ILE A 194 -4.80 -5.35 16.55
CA ILE A 194 -3.60 -4.79 15.89
C ILE A 194 -2.32 -5.20 16.61
N GLY A 195 -2.34 -5.28 17.95
CA GLY A 195 -1.20 -5.70 18.77
C GLY A 195 -0.81 -7.17 18.63
N GLU A 196 -1.56 -7.96 17.87
CA GLU A 196 -1.27 -9.37 17.59
C GLU A 196 -0.53 -9.57 16.27
N LEU A 197 -0.26 -8.50 15.52
CA LEU A 197 0.54 -8.53 14.29
C LEU A 197 2.03 -8.62 14.61
N MET A 198 2.46 -9.79 15.09
CA MET A 198 3.81 -9.97 15.67
C MET A 198 4.97 -9.75 14.69
N ASN A 199 4.73 -9.78 13.38
CA ASN A 199 5.72 -9.52 12.33
C ASN A 199 5.58 -8.14 11.68
N LEU A 200 4.71 -7.26 12.19
CA LEU A 200 4.50 -5.94 11.61
C LEU A 200 5.74 -5.07 11.81
N GLU A 201 6.36 -4.64 10.71
CA GLU A 201 7.57 -3.81 10.70
C GLU A 201 7.23 -2.33 10.43
N ILE A 202 6.23 -2.09 9.57
CA ILE A 202 5.82 -0.75 9.17
C ILE A 202 4.31 -0.62 9.33
N LEU A 203 3.90 0.36 10.15
CA LEU A 203 2.52 0.78 10.33
C LEU A 203 2.39 2.26 10.02
N SER A 204 1.60 2.59 9.01
CA SER A 204 1.28 3.96 8.64
C SER A 204 -0.22 4.20 8.67
N LEU A 205 -0.62 5.14 9.52
CA LEU A 205 -1.99 5.56 9.82
C LEU A 205 -2.15 7.07 9.65
N PHE A 206 -1.25 7.71 8.91
CA PHE A 206 -1.21 9.16 8.84
C PHE A 206 -2.40 9.77 8.10
N ASP A 207 -2.77 11.01 8.39
CA ASP A 207 -3.92 11.69 7.76
C ASP A 207 -5.21 10.87 7.92
N ASN A 208 -5.61 10.69 9.18
CA ASN A 208 -6.80 9.97 9.64
C ASN A 208 -7.51 10.78 10.77
N GLN A 209 -8.46 10.17 11.47
CA GLN A 209 -9.24 10.80 12.53
C GLN A 209 -9.05 10.08 13.89
N ILE A 210 -7.90 9.43 14.10
CA ILE A 210 -7.63 8.62 15.29
C ILE A 210 -7.36 9.55 16.47
N SER A 211 -8.03 9.31 17.60
CA SER A 211 -7.80 10.05 18.85
C SER A 211 -7.03 9.28 19.91
N VAL A 212 -7.05 7.95 19.85
CA VAL A 212 -6.35 7.08 20.78
C VAL A 212 -5.93 5.81 20.04
N LEU A 213 -4.75 5.31 20.34
CA LEU A 213 -4.31 3.98 19.92
C LEU A 213 -4.70 2.95 20.99
N PRO A 214 -5.04 1.71 20.63
CA PRO A 214 -5.25 0.66 21.63
C PRO A 214 -3.94 0.38 22.38
N GLU A 215 -4.01 0.14 23.69
CA GLU A 215 -2.82 -0.15 24.53
C GLU A 215 -1.99 -1.33 24.01
N THR A 216 -2.66 -2.28 23.34
CA THR A 216 -2.04 -3.45 22.71
C THR A 216 -1.05 -3.10 21.60
N ILE A 217 -1.07 -1.87 21.06
CA ILE A 217 -0.11 -1.43 20.04
C ILE A 217 1.35 -1.60 20.51
N SER A 218 1.59 -1.49 21.82
CA SER A 218 2.94 -1.65 22.40
C SER A 218 3.45 -3.10 22.37
N LYS A 219 2.59 -4.07 22.05
CA LYS A 219 2.99 -5.48 21.87
C LYS A 219 3.68 -5.74 20.53
N LEU A 220 3.66 -4.78 19.61
CA LEU A 220 4.28 -4.87 18.29
C LEU A 220 5.81 -4.81 18.37
N ALA A 221 6.42 -5.90 18.83
CA ALA A 221 7.86 -5.97 19.09
C ALA A 221 8.72 -5.79 17.83
N MET A 222 8.21 -6.16 16.65
CA MET A 222 8.91 -6.02 15.37
C MET A 222 8.71 -4.65 14.70
N LEU A 223 7.85 -3.79 15.25
CA LEU A 223 7.52 -2.52 14.61
C LEU A 223 8.73 -1.60 14.63
N SER A 224 9.24 -1.29 13.44
CA SER A 224 10.37 -0.40 13.24
C SER A 224 9.92 1.04 13.00
N ARG A 225 8.76 1.20 12.36
CA ARG A 225 8.18 2.49 11.98
C ARG A 225 6.70 2.57 12.32
N LEU A 226 6.35 3.61 13.07
CA LEU A 226 4.98 4.02 13.35
C LEU A 226 4.76 5.45 12.87
N ASN A 227 3.85 5.63 11.91
CA ASN A 227 3.44 6.95 11.46
C ASN A 227 1.97 7.20 11.79
N ILE A 228 1.71 8.11 12.74
CA ILE A 228 0.37 8.55 13.18
C ILE A 228 0.19 10.07 13.00
N SER A 229 1.00 10.68 12.15
CA SER A 229 0.94 12.12 11.87
C SER A 229 -0.40 12.51 11.27
N TYR A 230 -0.82 13.78 11.39
CA TYR A 230 -2.13 14.23 10.89
C TYR A 230 -3.30 13.39 11.42
N ASN A 231 -3.39 13.25 12.72
CA ASN A 231 -4.52 12.61 13.39
C ASN A 231 -5.13 13.57 14.42
N ARG A 232 -6.02 13.06 15.28
CA ARG A 232 -6.67 13.81 16.36
C ARG A 232 -6.24 13.26 17.72
N MET A 233 -4.99 12.79 17.82
CA MET A 233 -4.47 12.14 19.02
C MET A 233 -4.54 13.11 20.19
N THR A 234 -5.08 12.66 21.32
CA THR A 234 -5.14 13.46 22.56
C THR A 234 -4.03 13.07 23.54
N GLN A 235 -3.56 11.83 23.44
CA GLN A 235 -2.49 11.28 24.26
C GLN A 235 -1.69 10.25 23.46
N LEU A 236 -0.42 10.11 23.78
CA LEU A 236 0.42 9.04 23.27
C LEU A 236 0.97 8.23 24.44
N ASP A 237 0.46 6.99 24.58
CA ASP A 237 0.84 6.04 25.63
C ASP A 237 1.44 4.80 24.95
N LEU A 238 2.76 4.81 24.77
CA LEU A 238 3.50 3.72 24.13
C LEU A 238 4.51 3.18 25.13
N ASP A 239 4.46 1.87 25.40
CA ASP A 239 5.57 1.20 26.07
C ASP A 239 6.69 0.99 25.05
N VAL A 240 7.48 2.03 24.85
CA VAL A 240 8.63 2.03 23.93
C VAL A 240 9.67 0.98 24.32
N GLN A 241 9.74 0.57 25.59
CA GLN A 241 10.67 -0.48 26.04
C GLN A 241 10.23 -1.84 25.49
N ALA A 242 8.93 -2.13 25.52
CA ALA A 242 8.36 -3.31 24.87
C ALA A 242 8.51 -3.25 23.34
N MET A 243 8.37 -2.07 22.73
CA MET A 243 8.59 -1.82 21.30
C MET A 243 10.08 -1.67 20.95
N SER A 244 10.89 -2.68 21.28
CA SER A 244 12.36 -2.63 21.18
C SER A 244 12.93 -2.30 19.80
N ASN A 245 12.23 -2.66 18.71
CA ASN A 245 12.65 -2.35 17.34
C ASN A 245 12.18 -0.97 16.85
N LEU A 246 11.29 -0.29 17.59
CA LEU A 246 10.77 1.01 17.18
C LEU A 246 11.92 2.00 17.08
N SER A 247 12.09 2.55 15.88
CA SER A 247 13.19 3.44 15.54
C SER A 247 12.69 4.74 14.91
N GLU A 248 11.50 4.70 14.31
CA GLU A 248 10.85 5.82 13.64
C GLU A 248 9.46 6.02 14.18
N LEU A 249 9.22 7.20 14.77
CA LEU A 249 7.91 7.61 15.25
C LEU A 249 7.57 8.98 14.69
N HIS A 250 6.51 9.05 13.87
CA HIS A 250 6.05 10.30 13.28
C HIS A 250 4.69 10.67 13.90
N ILE A 251 4.63 11.83 14.57
CA ILE A 251 3.46 12.27 15.33
C ILE A 251 3.02 13.71 15.02
N PHE A 252 3.67 14.34 14.05
CA PHE A 252 3.46 15.75 13.72
C PHE A 252 2.00 16.01 13.27
N LYS A 253 1.49 17.21 13.53
CA LYS A 253 0.09 17.60 13.24
C LYS A 253 -0.95 16.73 13.95
N ASN A 254 -0.70 16.46 15.23
CA ASN A 254 -1.73 16.10 16.19
C ASN A 254 -1.76 17.23 17.22
N ASP A 255 -2.78 18.08 17.17
CA ASP A 255 -2.89 19.26 18.03
C ASP A 255 -3.09 18.81 19.49
N ASP A 256 -2.38 19.44 20.43
CA ASP A 256 -2.49 19.22 21.89
C ASP A 256 -2.22 17.79 22.40
N VAL A 257 -1.48 16.95 21.66
CA VAL A 257 -1.07 15.63 22.18
C VAL A 257 -0.31 15.81 23.49
N ILE A 258 -0.84 15.22 24.56
CA ILE A 258 -0.07 15.04 25.78
C ILE A 258 0.88 13.87 25.54
N ILE A 259 2.13 14.20 25.28
CA ILE A 259 3.21 13.23 25.16
C ILE A 259 3.71 12.95 26.58
N LYS A 260 3.56 11.71 27.06
CA LYS A 260 4.26 11.28 28.28
C LYS A 260 5.76 11.32 27.98
N SER A 261 6.42 12.40 28.39
CA SER A 261 7.76 12.78 27.94
C SER A 261 8.84 11.71 28.12
N LEU A 262 8.67 10.79 29.08
CA LEU A 262 9.65 9.74 29.40
C LEU A 262 9.82 8.70 28.27
N ASP A 263 8.75 8.38 27.53
CA ASP A 263 8.78 7.35 26.49
C ASP A 263 9.48 7.84 25.22
N VAL A 264 9.32 9.12 24.89
CA VAL A 264 9.95 9.71 23.69
C VAL A 264 11.45 9.90 23.84
N ILE A 265 11.96 10.20 25.04
CA ILE A 265 13.40 10.30 25.31
C ILE A 265 14.08 8.96 25.03
N THR A 266 13.50 7.87 25.54
CA THR A 266 14.02 6.51 25.37
C THR A 266 14.16 6.17 23.89
N LEU A 267 13.15 6.50 23.08
CA LEU A 267 13.22 6.30 21.63
C LEU A 267 14.34 7.12 20.99
N CYS A 268 14.45 8.39 21.34
CA CYS A 268 15.44 9.31 20.78
C CYS A 268 16.90 8.99 21.20
N GLN A 269 17.09 8.21 22.27
CA GLN A 269 18.42 7.72 22.68
C GLN A 269 18.90 6.52 21.85
N ARG A 270 18.02 5.87 21.07
CA ARG A 270 18.40 4.75 20.21
C ARG A 270 19.22 5.24 19.02
N GLU A 271 20.08 4.38 18.48
CA GLU A 271 20.74 4.65 17.21
C GLU A 271 19.69 4.75 16.09
N THR A 272 19.87 5.70 15.18
CA THR A 272 19.03 5.74 13.99
C THR A 272 19.44 4.58 13.08
N VAL A 273 18.47 3.79 12.65
CA VAL A 273 18.68 2.72 11.68
C VAL A 273 18.45 3.25 10.25
N ASN A 274 18.86 2.49 9.24
CA ASN A 274 18.50 2.73 7.84
C ASN A 274 18.84 4.14 7.27
N ASN A 275 19.93 4.77 7.72
CA ASN A 275 20.36 6.12 7.28
C ASN A 275 19.32 7.22 7.51
N LEU A 276 18.45 7.01 8.50
CA LEU A 276 17.51 8.01 8.96
C LEU A 276 18.24 9.01 9.82
N LYS A 277 17.79 10.25 9.72
CA LYS A 277 18.39 11.32 10.50
C LYS A 277 17.69 11.47 11.83
N TYR A 278 16.36 11.37 11.86
CA TYR A 278 15.53 11.61 13.04
C TYR A 278 14.83 10.33 13.48
N ASN A 279 14.75 10.11 14.80
CA ASN A 279 13.90 9.06 15.38
C ASN A 279 12.47 9.55 15.60
N LEU A 280 12.32 10.84 15.89
CA LEU A 280 11.05 11.50 16.13
C LEU A 280 10.88 12.69 15.19
N LEU A 281 9.73 12.76 14.52
CA LEU A 281 9.32 13.92 13.73
C LEU A 281 8.08 14.59 14.35
N ILE A 282 8.22 15.89 14.66
CA ILE A 282 7.19 16.73 15.30
C ILE A 282 6.88 17.98 14.47
N ASP A 283 5.74 18.62 14.72
CA ASP A 283 5.39 19.93 14.16
C ASP A 283 5.94 21.08 15.02
N GLU A 284 6.05 22.28 14.45
CA GLU A 284 6.59 23.45 15.17
C GLU A 284 5.80 23.83 16.43
N THR A 285 4.49 23.58 16.45
CA THR A 285 3.63 23.83 17.61
C THR A 285 3.99 22.94 18.80
N GLN A 286 4.57 21.76 18.53
CA GLN A 286 4.98 20.78 19.52
C GLN A 286 6.41 21.05 20.04
N GLU A 287 7.20 21.90 19.38
CA GLU A 287 8.61 22.17 19.70
C GLU A 287 8.80 22.61 21.17
N SER A 288 7.89 23.44 21.68
CA SER A 288 7.93 23.92 23.07
C SER A 288 7.81 22.82 24.12
N GLN A 289 7.09 21.73 23.83
CA GLN A 289 6.95 20.58 24.74
C GLN A 289 8.28 19.85 24.94
N PHE A 290 9.20 19.98 23.98
CA PHE A 290 10.51 19.34 23.99
C PHE A 290 11.65 20.33 24.30
N ALA A 291 11.36 21.58 24.64
CA ALA A 291 12.36 22.65 24.81
C ALA A 291 13.46 22.33 25.84
N MET A 292 13.19 21.43 26.80
CA MET A 292 14.16 20.94 27.78
C MET A 292 15.19 19.94 27.22
N TYR A 293 14.98 19.39 26.02
CA TYR A 293 15.82 18.35 25.40
C TYR A 293 16.67 18.90 24.23
N LYS A 294 17.38 20.01 24.46
CA LYS A 294 18.20 20.67 23.42
C LYS A 294 19.19 19.72 22.74
N ASP A 295 19.85 18.87 23.51
CA ASP A 295 20.82 17.89 23.01
C ASP A 295 20.22 16.93 21.97
N LEU A 296 18.92 16.59 22.08
CA LEU A 296 18.24 15.72 21.12
C LEU A 296 17.94 16.43 19.79
N PHE A 297 17.75 17.75 19.80
CA PHE A 297 17.66 18.55 18.58
C PHE A 297 19.05 18.68 17.92
N GLU A 298 20.07 18.98 18.72
CA GLU A 298 21.45 19.17 18.24
C GLU A 298 22.05 17.89 17.65
N SER A 299 21.75 16.73 18.26
CA SER A 299 22.14 15.41 17.75
C SER A 299 21.24 14.87 16.63
N ASN A 300 20.28 15.68 16.15
CA ASN A 300 19.29 15.33 15.14
C ASN A 300 18.40 14.13 15.51
N LYS A 301 18.17 13.83 16.78
CA LYS A 301 17.24 12.75 17.18
C LYS A 301 15.78 13.17 17.04
N ILE A 302 15.50 14.46 17.26
CA ILE A 302 14.19 15.07 17.03
C ILE A 302 14.28 16.02 15.83
N GLY A 303 13.42 15.81 14.84
CA GLY A 303 13.25 16.70 13.69
C GLY A 303 11.97 17.52 13.83
N VAL A 304 12.08 18.83 13.68
CA VAL A 304 10.91 19.72 13.58
C VAL A 304 10.59 19.92 12.11
N ILE A 305 9.34 19.70 11.73
CA ILE A 305 8.87 19.81 10.36
C ILE A 305 7.73 20.82 10.31
N ASN A 306 7.84 21.78 9.39
CA ASN A 306 6.70 22.53 8.89
C ASN A 306 6.64 22.37 7.37
N LEU A 307 5.65 21.62 6.86
CA LEU A 307 5.51 21.32 5.44
C LEU A 307 5.03 22.54 4.62
N GLN A 308 4.35 23.51 5.25
CA GLN A 308 3.90 24.72 4.57
C GLN A 308 5.06 25.70 4.33
N THR A 309 5.91 25.89 5.35
CA THR A 309 7.06 26.80 5.26
C THR A 309 8.35 26.09 4.82
N LYS A 310 8.28 24.77 4.57
CA LYS A 310 9.43 23.95 4.17
C LYS A 310 10.59 24.02 5.18
N ARG A 311 10.28 24.06 6.48
CA ARG A 311 11.25 24.17 7.59
C ARG A 311 11.99 22.85 7.87
N MET A 312 12.29 22.04 6.85
CA MET A 312 13.13 20.84 6.96
C MET A 312 14.11 20.79 5.77
N PRO A 313 15.38 20.40 5.96
CA PRO A 313 16.32 20.26 4.85
C PRO A 313 15.81 19.31 3.77
N GLU A 314 16.00 19.66 2.50
CA GLU A 314 15.41 18.92 1.37
C GLU A 314 15.87 17.47 1.32
N GLU A 315 17.12 17.20 1.72
CA GLU A 315 17.70 15.86 1.77
C GLU A 315 17.01 14.94 2.80
N HIS A 316 16.20 15.51 3.69
CA HIS A 316 15.39 14.78 4.66
C HIS A 316 13.96 14.54 4.18
N TYR A 317 13.50 15.13 3.07
CA TYR A 317 12.13 14.93 2.57
C TYR A 317 11.81 13.46 2.28
N LYS A 318 12.83 12.64 2.02
CA LYS A 318 12.72 11.17 1.95
C LYS A 318 12.10 10.52 3.21
N GLN A 319 12.08 11.21 4.35
CA GLN A 319 11.49 10.76 5.62
C GLN A 319 10.00 11.13 5.71
N ILE A 320 9.53 12.06 4.89
CA ILE A 320 8.11 12.43 4.79
C ILE A 320 7.44 11.43 3.84
N PRO A 321 6.24 10.91 4.18
CA PRO A 321 5.43 10.14 3.25
C PRO A 321 5.36 10.79 1.86
N TYR A 322 5.46 9.98 0.81
CA TYR A 322 5.54 10.46 -0.58
C TYR A 322 4.38 11.39 -0.95
N GLU A 323 3.19 11.15 -0.40
CA GLU A 323 1.97 11.84 -0.78
C GLU A 323 1.81 13.18 -0.07
N LEU A 324 2.42 13.33 1.11
CA LEU A 324 2.64 14.65 1.70
C LEU A 324 3.71 15.39 0.90
N SER A 325 4.76 14.70 0.47
CA SER A 325 5.78 15.31 -0.39
C SER A 325 5.16 15.81 -1.71
N ASP A 326 4.24 15.06 -2.31
CA ASP A 326 3.51 15.47 -3.51
C ASP A 326 2.53 16.64 -3.21
N LYS A 327 1.71 16.53 -2.15
CA LYS A 327 0.74 17.56 -1.72
C LYS A 327 1.41 18.90 -1.40
N TYR A 328 2.60 18.88 -0.81
CA TYR A 328 3.34 20.08 -0.40
C TYR A 328 4.47 20.47 -1.39
N GLY A 329 4.56 19.82 -2.56
CA GLY A 329 5.53 20.16 -3.59
C GLY A 329 6.99 20.02 -3.12
N LEU A 330 7.27 18.96 -2.37
CA LEU A 330 8.57 18.53 -1.86
C LEU A 330 9.12 17.41 -2.78
N ILE A 331 9.26 17.68 -4.08
CA ILE A 331 9.63 16.63 -5.05
C ILE A 331 11.15 16.39 -5.02
N ASP A 332 11.57 15.22 -4.52
CA ASP A 332 12.92 14.68 -4.71
C ASP A 332 13.09 14.14 -6.15
N PRO A 333 14.04 14.66 -6.96
CA PRO A 333 14.33 14.17 -8.32
C PRO A 333 14.69 12.68 -8.43
N ARG A 334 15.04 12.00 -7.32
CA ARG A 334 15.30 10.56 -7.28
C ARG A 334 14.01 9.73 -7.21
N LEU A 335 12.91 10.29 -6.70
CA LEU A 335 11.59 9.62 -6.63
C LEU A 335 10.93 9.52 -8.01
N GLU A 336 11.35 10.34 -8.98
CA GLU A 336 11.03 10.15 -10.40
C GLU A 336 11.48 8.76 -10.93
N ARG A 337 12.55 8.19 -10.34
CA ARG A 337 13.05 6.83 -10.67
C ARG A 337 12.30 5.72 -9.93
N LEU A 338 11.67 6.04 -8.79
CA LEU A 338 10.79 5.12 -8.05
C LEU A 338 9.38 5.08 -8.69
N ARG A 339 8.92 6.20 -9.28
CA ARG A 339 7.82 6.22 -10.25
C ARG A 339 8.09 5.31 -11.45
N GLN A 340 9.35 5.10 -11.84
CA GLN A 340 9.73 4.11 -12.86
C GLN A 340 9.83 2.67 -12.34
N HIS A 341 9.89 2.43 -11.01
CA HIS A 341 9.95 1.09 -10.41
C HIS A 341 8.58 0.59 -9.93
N LEU A 342 7.67 1.47 -9.51
CA LEU A 342 6.25 1.14 -9.30
C LEU A 342 5.48 0.98 -10.64
N ARG A 343 6.13 1.34 -11.76
CA ARG A 343 5.69 1.10 -13.16
C ARG A 343 6.40 -0.10 -13.83
N LYS A 344 7.21 -0.87 -13.11
CA LYS A 344 7.87 -2.10 -13.58
C LYS A 344 7.39 -3.28 -12.75
#